data_AF-A0AB34AHR3-F1
#
_entry.id   AF-A0AB34AHR3-F1
#
_cell.length_a   1.000
_cell.length_b   1.000
_cell.length_c   1.000
_cell.angle_alpha   90.00
_cell.angle_beta   90.00
_cell.angle_gamma   90.00
#
_symmetry.space_group_name_H-M   'P 1'
#
loop_
_entity.id
_entity.type
_entity.pdbx_description
1 polymer ?
#
loop_
_entity_poly.entity_id
_entity_poly.type
_entity_poly.pdbx_seq_one_letter_code
_entity_poly.pdbx_strand_id
1 'polypeptide(L)'
;MYKQVFDYNGNPYLVLTNEDGSLSEKDLKEQGVYQYTEIMPPSNLYPPRKFDGKKWHGATANEDNASLPKPETLEVIVAQLQMQIAKGNVQLRDTQKELANAMLEISKLKGSVE
;
A
#
# COMPACT_ATOMS: atom_id res chain seq x y z
N MET A 1 40.57 7.58 -10.67
CA MET A 1 39.54 8.62 -10.40
C MET A 1 38.28 7.93 -9.89
N TYR A 2 37.27 8.67 -9.42
CA TYR A 2 35.97 8.09 -9.05
C TYR A 2 34.89 8.64 -9.97
N LYS A 3 33.93 7.80 -10.32
CA LYS A 3 32.76 8.16 -11.11
C LYS A 3 31.49 7.71 -10.40
N GLN A 4 30.48 8.57 -10.40
CA GLN A 4 29.18 8.25 -9.83
C GLN A 4 28.33 7.48 -10.84
N VAL A 5 27.74 6.37 -10.37
CA VAL A 5 26.77 5.56 -11.11
C VAL A 5 25.53 5.34 -10.24
N PHE A 6 24.44 4.90 -10.86
CA PHE A 6 23.19 4.59 -10.16
C PHE A 6 22.81 3.15 -10.44
N ASP A 7 22.36 2.42 -9.42
CA ASP A 7 21.69 1.12 -9.66
C ASP A 7 20.37 1.34 -10.40
N TYR A 8 19.71 0.27 -10.85
CA TYR A 8 18.43 0.39 -11.54
C TYR A 8 17.26 0.86 -10.64
N ASN A 9 17.50 1.09 -9.34
CA ASN A 9 16.56 1.66 -8.38
C ASN A 9 16.83 3.15 -8.10
N GLY A 10 17.93 3.70 -8.63
CA GLY A 10 18.32 5.10 -8.46
C GLY A 10 19.08 5.37 -7.16
N ASN A 11 19.70 4.35 -6.56
CA ASN A 11 20.65 4.48 -5.48
C ASN A 11 22.03 4.85 -6.05
N PRO A 12 22.69 5.91 -5.56
CA PRO A 12 23.99 6.33 -6.05
C PRO A 12 25.14 5.49 -5.48
N TYR A 13 26.11 5.17 -6.32
CA TYR A 13 27.36 4.49 -5.98
C TYR A 13 28.55 5.24 -6.57
N LEU A 14 29.67 5.26 -5.85
CA LEU A 14 30.93 5.80 -6.33
C LEU A 14 31.85 4.63 -6.70
N VAL A 15 32.27 4.59 -7.95
CA VAL A 15 33.06 3.48 -8.51
C VAL A 15 34.40 4.02 -9.02
N LEU A 16 35.47 3.29 -8.71
CA LEU A 16 36.81 3.57 -9.23
C LEU A 16 36.85 3.48 -10.75
N THR A 17 37.51 4.45 -11.36
CA THR A 17 37.79 4.50 -12.80
C THR A 17 39.23 4.06 -13.05
N ASN A 18 39.40 3.14 -14.00
CA ASN A 18 40.68 2.69 -14.51
C ASN A 18 41.37 3.79 -15.35
N GLU A 19 42.62 3.56 -15.75
CA GLU A 19 43.42 4.54 -16.52
C GLU A 19 42.85 4.85 -17.91
N ASP A 20 42.04 3.96 -18.47
CA ASP A 20 41.34 4.09 -19.75
C ASP A 20 40.00 4.85 -19.65
N GLY A 21 39.60 5.24 -18.43
CA GLY A 21 38.31 5.90 -18.18
C GLY A 21 37.14 4.92 -18.02
N SER A 22 37.37 3.61 -18.11
CA SER A 22 36.38 2.56 -17.86
C SER A 22 36.17 2.35 -16.36
N LEU A 23 34.97 1.92 -15.97
CA LEU A 23 34.65 1.60 -14.58
C LEU A 23 35.37 0.31 -14.15
N SER A 24 35.86 0.29 -12.92
CA SER A 24 36.50 -0.89 -12.34
C SER A 24 35.46 -1.96 -12.02
N GLU A 25 35.47 -3.05 -12.78
CA GLU A 25 34.58 -4.20 -12.56
C GLU A 25 34.74 -4.83 -11.18
N LYS A 26 35.96 -4.77 -10.62
CA LYS A 26 36.26 -5.31 -9.28
C LYS A 26 35.48 -4.55 -8.20
N ASP A 27 35.50 -3.22 -8.27
CA ASP A 27 34.83 -2.34 -7.30
C ASP A 27 33.30 -2.47 -7.42
N LEU A 28 32.77 -2.53 -8.65
CA LEU A 28 31.34 -2.82 -8.90
C LEU A 28 30.89 -4.13 -8.25
N LYS A 29 31.70 -5.18 -8.38
CA LYS A 29 31.39 -6.50 -7.83
C LYS A 29 31.50 -6.53 -6.31
N GLU A 30 32.47 -5.82 -5.73
CA GLU A 30 32.59 -5.65 -4.27
C GLU A 30 31.38 -4.91 -3.68
N GLN A 31 30.84 -3.93 -4.39
CA GLN A 31 29.64 -3.20 -4.01
C GLN A 31 28.32 -3.94 -4.34
N GLY A 32 28.40 -5.08 -5.06
CA GLY A 32 27.24 -5.89 -5.45
C GLY A 32 26.35 -5.25 -6.52
N VAL A 33 26.90 -4.30 -7.29
CA VAL A 33 26.16 -3.55 -8.32
C VAL A 33 26.37 -4.18 -9.69
N TYR A 34 25.45 -5.05 -10.10
CA TYR A 34 25.50 -5.74 -11.40
C TYR A 34 24.74 -5.02 -12.52
N GLN A 35 23.77 -4.19 -12.16
CA GLN A 35 22.96 -3.40 -13.10
C GLN A 35 23.03 -1.95 -12.69
N TYR A 36 23.71 -1.15 -13.51
CA TYR A 36 23.92 0.26 -13.25
C TYR A 36 23.78 1.10 -14.51
N THR A 37 23.56 2.38 -14.29
CA THR A 37 23.48 3.39 -15.33
C THR A 37 24.22 4.65 -14.87
N GLU A 38 24.81 5.37 -15.81
CA GLU A 38 25.39 6.68 -15.55
C GLU A 38 24.34 7.79 -15.62
N ILE A 39 23.12 7.45 -16.06
CA ILE A 39 22.02 8.40 -16.23
C ILE A 39 21.37 8.63 -14.87
N MET A 40 21.50 9.86 -14.36
CA MET A 40 20.90 10.26 -13.09
C MET A 40 19.36 10.14 -13.12
N PRO A 41 18.73 9.62 -12.05
CA PRO A 41 17.28 9.62 -11.93
C PRO A 41 16.72 11.06 -11.94
N PRO A 42 15.65 11.34 -12.70
CA PRO A 42 15.02 12.66 -12.74
C PRO A 42 14.56 13.12 -11.35
N SER A 43 14.74 14.40 -11.03
CA SER A 43 14.39 14.96 -9.71
C SER A 43 12.88 14.94 -9.41
N ASN A 44 12.04 14.85 -10.44
CA ASN A 44 10.58 14.78 -10.31
C ASN A 44 10.07 13.34 -10.06
N LEU A 45 10.98 12.36 -9.99
CA LEU A 45 10.64 10.95 -9.84
C LEU A 45 10.87 10.48 -8.40
N TYR A 46 9.77 10.22 -7.71
CA TYR A 46 9.79 9.77 -6.32
C TYR A 46 10.05 8.25 -6.24
N PRO A 47 10.81 7.78 -5.24
CA PRO A 47 10.90 6.34 -4.95
C PRO A 47 9.53 5.75 -4.55
N PRO A 48 9.21 4.50 -4.93
CA PRO A 48 10.04 3.57 -5.70
C PRO A 48 10.08 3.92 -7.20
N ARG A 49 11.28 3.78 -7.79
CA ARG A 49 11.57 4.10 -9.21
C ARG A 49 12.45 3.02 -9.83
N LYS A 50 12.41 2.89 -11.16
CA LYS A 50 13.10 1.85 -11.93
C LYS A 50 13.68 2.36 -13.24
N PHE A 51 14.89 1.93 -13.59
CA PHE A 51 15.49 2.17 -14.91
C PHE A 51 15.18 1.01 -15.88
N ASP A 52 14.76 1.30 -17.12
CA ASP A 52 14.43 0.30 -18.14
C ASP A 52 15.58 -0.02 -19.12
N GLY A 53 16.76 0.57 -18.89
CA GLY A 53 17.91 0.53 -19.81
C GLY A 53 18.05 1.76 -20.70
N LYS A 54 17.04 2.62 -20.79
CA LYS A 54 17.05 3.88 -21.55
C LYS A 54 16.52 5.07 -20.76
N LYS A 55 15.48 4.88 -19.94
CA LYS A 55 14.74 5.91 -19.21
C LYS A 55 14.32 5.43 -17.82
N TRP A 56 14.05 6.40 -16.95
CA TRP A 56 13.56 6.18 -15.60
C TRP A 56 12.03 6.21 -15.54
N HIS A 57 11.45 5.27 -14.80
CA HIS A 57 10.00 5.12 -14.55
C HIS A 57 9.73 5.15 -13.04
N GLY A 58 8.64 5.77 -12.62
CA GLY A 58 8.30 5.96 -11.22
C GLY A 58 7.19 6.99 -11.06
N ALA A 59 6.76 7.21 -9.82
CA ALA A 59 5.71 8.17 -9.54
C ALA A 59 6.21 9.62 -9.69
N THR A 60 5.42 10.46 -10.34
CA THR A 60 5.63 11.91 -10.36
C THR A 60 4.56 12.61 -9.53
N ALA A 61 4.89 13.76 -8.92
CA ALA A 61 3.95 14.51 -8.06
C ALA A 61 2.61 14.88 -8.74
N ASN A 62 2.56 14.87 -10.07
CA ASN A 62 1.34 15.20 -10.82
C ASN A 62 0.45 13.98 -11.11
N GLU A 63 0.97 12.75 -10.98
CA GLU A 63 0.24 11.53 -11.34
C GLU A 63 -0.64 11.01 -10.20
N ASP A 64 -0.35 11.36 -8.95
CA ASP A 64 -1.21 11.04 -7.79
C ASP A 64 -2.48 11.91 -7.72
N ASN A 65 -2.66 12.84 -8.66
CA ASN A 65 -3.95 13.49 -8.94
C ASN A 65 -4.80 12.73 -9.97
N ALA A 66 -4.45 11.48 -10.29
CA ALA A 66 -5.41 10.56 -10.87
C ALA A 66 -6.51 10.32 -9.83
N SER A 67 -7.59 11.11 -9.94
CA SER A 67 -8.82 10.97 -9.17
C SER A 67 -9.06 9.49 -8.91
N LEU A 68 -8.99 9.08 -7.64
CA LEU A 68 -9.57 7.80 -7.24
C LEU A 68 -10.94 7.70 -7.92
N PRO A 69 -11.28 6.56 -8.54
CA PRO A 69 -12.58 6.42 -9.17
C PRO A 69 -13.62 6.80 -8.12
N LYS A 70 -14.36 7.89 -8.38
CA LYS A 70 -15.45 8.27 -7.49
C LYS A 70 -16.43 7.11 -7.56
N PRO A 71 -16.84 6.56 -6.41
CA PRO A 71 -17.76 5.43 -6.42
C PRO A 71 -19.00 5.82 -7.21
N GLU A 72 -19.44 4.93 -8.09
CA GLU A 72 -20.65 5.17 -8.87
C GLU A 72 -21.84 5.31 -7.93
N THR A 73 -22.87 6.05 -8.33
CA THR A 73 -24.08 6.26 -7.50
C THR A 73 -24.67 4.95 -6.99
N LEU A 74 -24.62 3.89 -7.80
CA LEU A 74 -25.07 2.54 -7.43
C LEU A 74 -24.21 1.92 -6.32
N GLU A 75 -22.89 2.08 -6.36
CA GLU A 75 -21.99 1.55 -5.33
C GLU A 75 -22.26 2.22 -3.97
N VAL A 76 -22.52 3.53 -3.99
CA VAL A 76 -22.89 4.27 -2.78
C VAL A 76 -24.23 3.78 -2.21
N ILE A 77 -25.24 3.58 -3.07
CA ILE A 77 -26.55 3.07 -2.64
C ILE A 77 -26.42 1.66 -2.05
N VAL A 78 -25.66 0.78 -2.70
CA VAL A 78 -25.42 -0.59 -2.22
C VAL A 78 -24.72 -0.57 -0.86
N ALA A 79 -23.70 0.27 -0.69
CA ALA A 79 -23.01 0.41 0.59
C ALA A 79 -23.95 0.91 1.70
N GLN A 80 -24.82 1.88 1.40
CA GLN A 80 -25.80 2.38 2.36
C GLN A 80 -26.83 1.32 2.75
N LEU A 81 -27.33 0.53 1.79
CA LEU A 81 -28.25 -0.57 2.05
C LEU A 81 -27.60 -1.65 2.91
N GLN A 82 -26.36 -2.02 2.63
CA GLN A 82 -25.60 -2.96 3.45
C GLN A 82 -25.43 -2.46 4.88
N MET A 83 -25.13 -1.17 5.06
CA MET A 83 -25.05 -0.56 6.39
C MET A 83 -26.39 -0.63 7.13
N GLN A 84 -27.51 -0.35 6.45
CA GLN A 84 -28.85 -0.43 7.04
C GLN A 84 -29.20 -1.87 7.44
N ILE A 85 -28.91 -2.86 6.59
CA ILE A 85 -29.12 -4.28 6.90
C ILE A 85 -28.29 -4.70 8.12
N ALA A 86 -27.02 -4.31 8.17
CA ALA A 86 -26.14 -4.62 9.29
C ALA A 86 -26.67 -4.02 10.61
N LYS A 87 -27.10 -2.76 10.59
CA LYS A 87 -27.73 -2.09 11.76
C LYS A 87 -28.99 -2.83 12.21
N GLY A 88 -29.87 -3.19 11.27
CA GLY A 88 -31.09 -3.93 11.57
C GLY A 88 -30.81 -5.30 12.20
N ASN A 89 -29.84 -6.04 11.68
CA ASN A 89 -29.44 -7.34 12.23
C ASN A 89 -28.89 -7.23 13.66
N VAL A 90 -28.10 -6.19 13.96
CA VAL A 90 -27.62 -5.93 15.32
C VAL A 90 -28.80 -5.66 16.26
N GLN A 91 -29.72 -4.77 15.88
CA GLN A 91 -30.89 -4.46 16.70
C GLN A 91 -31.80 -5.68 16.93
N LEU A 92 -32.00 -6.52 15.90
CA LEU A 92 -32.76 -7.77 16.04
C LEU A 92 -32.09 -8.75 17.00
N ARG A 93 -30.77 -8.88 16.93
CA ARG A 93 -30.03 -9.75 17.85
C ARG A 93 -30.11 -9.25 19.28
N ASP A 94 -30.01 -7.95 19.49
CA ASP A 94 -30.08 -7.34 20.82
C ASP A 94 -31.48 -7.49 21.42
N THR A 95 -32.54 -7.25 20.64
CA THR A 95 -33.93 -7.48 21.08
C THR A 95 -34.22 -8.96 21.38
N GLN A 96 -33.69 -9.89 20.58
CA GLN A 96 -33.78 -11.33 20.88
C GLN A 96 -33.10 -11.69 22.20
N LYS A 97 -31.96 -11.08 22.51
CA LYS A 97 -31.24 -11.29 23.77
C LYS A 97 -32.01 -10.73 24.96
N GLU A 98 -32.58 -9.53 24.83
CA GLU A 98 -33.43 -8.93 25.86
C GLU A 98 -34.68 -9.78 26.13
N LEU A 99 -35.34 -10.26 25.07
CA LEU A 99 -36.49 -11.15 25.18
C LEU A 99 -36.13 -12.45 25.91
N ALA A 100 -35.01 -13.08 25.55
CA ALA A 100 -34.53 -14.29 26.22
C ALA A 100 -34.27 -14.05 27.73
N ASN A 101 -33.64 -12.91 28.08
CA ASN A 101 -33.40 -12.54 29.48
C ASN A 101 -34.70 -12.34 30.25
N ALA A 102 -35.68 -11.63 29.67
CA ALA A 102 -36.99 -11.42 30.29
C ALA A 102 -37.74 -12.74 30.50
N MET A 103 -37.71 -13.66 29.53
CA MET A 103 -38.31 -14.99 29.69
C MET A 103 -37.64 -15.79 30.82
N LEU A 104 -36.30 -15.75 30.92
CA LEU A 104 -35.58 -16.40 32.02
C LEU A 104 -35.94 -15.80 33.38
N GLU A 105 -36.10 -14.49 33.48
CA GLU A 105 -36.52 -13.81 34.71
C GLU A 105 -37.95 -14.19 35.11
N ILE A 106 -38.89 -14.22 34.16
CA ILE A 106 -40.26 -14.69 34.39
C ILE A 106 -40.27 -16.15 34.87
N SER A 107 -39.48 -17.02 34.24
CA SER A 107 -39.38 -18.43 34.65
C SER A 107 -38.79 -18.58 36.06
N LYS A 108 -37.77 -17.79 36.41
CA LYS A 108 -37.23 -17.77 37.78
C LYS A 108 -38.28 -17.32 38.79
N LEU A 109 -38.99 -16.23 38.50
CA LEU A 109 -40.06 -15.73 39.37
C LEU A 109 -41.16 -16.77 39.54
N LYS A 110 -41.62 -17.42 38.45
CA LYS A 110 -42.64 -18.47 38.53
C LYS A 110 -42.17 -19.72 39.29
N GLY A 111 -40.94 -20.16 39.09
CA GLY A 111 -40.37 -21.32 39.79
C GLY A 111 -40.00 -21.04 41.26
N SER A 112 -40.00 -19.78 41.68
CA SER A 112 -39.79 -19.37 43.09
C SER A 112 -41.09 -19.29 43.90
N VAL A 113 -42.25 -19.52 43.26
CA VAL A 113 -43.60 -19.41 43.85
C VAL A 113 -44.22 -20.80 44.12
N GLU A 114 -43.47 -21.89 43.89
CA GLU A 114 -43.81 -23.26 44.32
C GLU A 114 -43.08 -23.65 45.61
#